data_AF-A0AAC9LH96-F1
#
_entry.id   AF-A0AAC9LH96-F1
#
_cell.length_a   1.000
_cell.length_b   1.000
_cell.length_c   1.000
_cell.angle_alpha   90.00
_cell.angle_beta   90.00
_cell.angle_gamma   90.00
#
_symmetry.space_group_name_H-M   'P 1'
#
loop_
_entity.id
_entity.type
_entity.pdbx_description
1 polymer ?
#
loop_
_entity_poly.entity_id
_entity_poly.type
_entity_poly.pdbx_seq_one_letter_code
_entity_poly.pdbx_strand_id
1 'polypeptide(L)'
;MTGLPTQGSLGEPLTCAEWVIRDSQRRRNRPGARPGRLRPACETARVSLRQLLFPLAVLISLVVFFMPAGGVPSAPPGTDKVVHGAVFAMLAVTGLLAAVSRLPLSLGLVGYACLTEVLQAVLPLGRSGDPWDVLADLVGLGIGWGLVRFGGRLASRRSSASRADPSQASAAPAEASATVAEAPSRDLNAAS
;
A
#
# COMPACT_ATOMS: atom_id res chain seq x y z
N MET A 1 24.86 43.33 -19.60
CA MET A 1 24.09 43.55 -18.35
C MET A 1 23.04 42.48 -18.25
N THR A 2 23.27 41.56 -17.31
CA THR A 2 22.58 40.29 -17.08
C THR A 2 21.22 40.51 -16.43
N GLY A 3 20.15 39.97 -17.03
CA GLY A 3 18.83 39.90 -16.41
C GLY A 3 18.82 38.87 -15.28
N LEU A 4 18.36 39.29 -14.10
CA LEU A 4 18.16 38.43 -12.94
C LEU A 4 16.91 37.55 -13.13
N PRO A 5 16.94 36.26 -12.73
CA PRO A 5 15.73 35.47 -12.65
C PRO A 5 14.93 35.85 -11.39
N THR A 6 13.68 36.27 -11.59
CA THR A 6 12.68 36.47 -10.54
C THR A 6 12.30 35.12 -9.92
N GLN A 7 12.87 34.84 -8.75
CA GLN A 7 12.46 33.76 -7.85
C GLN A 7 11.35 34.26 -6.92
N GLY A 8 10.39 33.37 -6.62
CA GLY A 8 9.57 33.48 -5.41
C GLY A 8 8.09 33.85 -5.61
N SER A 9 7.37 33.14 -6.48
CA SER A 9 5.92 33.02 -6.30
C SER A 9 5.70 32.12 -5.06
N LEU A 10 5.34 32.76 -3.94
CA LEU A 10 4.82 32.09 -2.75
C LEU A 10 3.64 31.22 -3.20
N GLY A 11 3.86 29.90 -3.13
CA GLY A 11 2.92 28.92 -3.67
C GLY A 11 1.61 28.95 -2.91
N GLU A 12 0.52 29.12 -3.65
CA GLU A 12 -0.85 28.83 -3.22
C GLU A 12 -0.89 27.51 -2.42
N PRO A 13 -1.60 27.44 -1.28
CA PRO A 13 -1.74 26.21 -0.54
C PRO A 13 -2.51 25.22 -1.41
N LEU A 14 -1.78 24.28 -2.02
CA LEU A 14 -2.38 23.21 -2.80
C LEU A 14 -3.38 22.47 -1.93
N THR A 15 -4.59 22.27 -2.44
CA THR A 15 -5.60 21.45 -1.77
C THR A 15 -5.03 20.04 -1.55
N CYS A 16 -5.47 19.32 -0.51
CA CYS A 16 -4.98 17.96 -0.24
C CYS A 16 -5.10 17.03 -1.47
N ALA A 17 -6.16 17.22 -2.27
CA ALA A 17 -6.36 16.51 -3.53
C ALA A 17 -5.29 16.85 -4.57
N GLU A 18 -4.98 18.13 -4.78
CA GLU A 18 -3.91 18.55 -5.71
C GLU A 18 -2.52 18.15 -5.25
N TRP A 19 -2.25 18.18 -3.94
CA TRP A 19 -1.00 17.74 -3.38
C TRP A 19 -0.79 16.23 -3.61
N VAL A 20 -1.83 15.41 -3.37
CA VAL A 20 -1.82 13.96 -3.67
C VAL A 20 -1.59 13.69 -5.15
N ILE A 21 -2.30 14.42 -6.03
CA ILE A 21 -2.13 14.29 -7.48
C ILE A 21 -0.70 14.68 -7.87
N ARG A 22 -0.16 15.79 -7.38
CA ARG A 22 1.18 16.30 -7.72
C ARG A 22 2.31 15.41 -7.18
N ASP A 23 2.18 14.83 -5.98
CA ASP A 23 3.16 13.88 -5.42
C ASP A 23 3.23 12.60 -6.28
N SER A 24 2.06 12.10 -6.72
CA SER A 24 2.00 10.94 -7.62
C SER A 24 2.74 11.20 -8.95
N GLN A 25 2.59 12.41 -9.52
CA GLN A 25 3.29 12.83 -10.74
C GLN A 25 4.81 12.95 -10.53
N ARG A 26 5.26 13.50 -9.39
CA ARG A 26 6.69 13.60 -9.05
C ARG A 26 7.37 12.24 -8.96
N ARG A 27 6.68 11.22 -8.43
CA ARG A 27 7.21 9.84 -8.38
C ARG A 27 7.32 9.20 -9.76
N ARG A 28 6.34 9.47 -10.65
CA ARG A 28 6.35 8.99 -12.04
C ARG A 28 7.48 9.62 -12.86
N ASN A 29 7.77 10.90 -12.63
CA ASN A 29 8.80 11.67 -13.31
C ASN A 29 10.19 11.59 -12.63
N ARG A 30 10.48 10.59 -11.80
CA ARG A 30 11.81 10.44 -11.23
C ARG A 30 12.85 10.19 -12.33
N PRO A 31 13.87 11.06 -12.48
CA PRO A 31 14.94 10.85 -13.44
C PRO A 31 15.68 9.56 -13.07
N GLY A 32 15.57 8.54 -13.92
CA GLY A 32 16.06 7.18 -13.67
C GLY A 32 15.12 6.07 -14.13
N ALA A 33 13.86 6.38 -14.47
CA ALA A 33 13.01 5.45 -15.23
C ALA A 33 13.61 5.28 -16.64
N ARG A 34 14.02 4.06 -16.99
CA ARG A 34 14.62 3.73 -18.30
C ARG A 34 13.71 4.25 -19.44
N PRO A 35 14.25 4.97 -20.44
CA PRO A 35 13.47 5.44 -21.56
C PRO A 35 13.15 4.23 -22.46
N GLY A 36 12.02 3.59 -22.20
CA GLY A 36 11.53 2.45 -22.95
C GLY A 36 10.13 2.71 -23.45
N ARG A 37 10.05 3.16 -24.71
CA ARG A 37 8.84 3.22 -25.56
C ARG A 37 7.91 4.41 -25.31
N LEU A 38 8.03 5.42 -26.17
CA LEU A 38 7.01 6.43 -26.42
C LEU A 38 5.70 5.71 -26.76
N ARG A 39 4.71 5.77 -25.86
CA ARG A 39 3.34 5.34 -26.16
C ARG A 39 2.57 6.52 -26.75
N PRO A 40 1.75 6.30 -27.80
CA PRO A 40 1.03 7.37 -28.48
C PRO A 40 0.04 8.06 -27.54
N ALA A 41 -0.03 9.38 -27.65
CA ALA A 41 -0.90 10.27 -26.90
C ALA A 41 -2.38 10.10 -27.29
N CYS A 42 -3.00 9.02 -26.84
CA CYS A 42 -4.44 8.92 -26.60
C CYS A 42 -4.70 7.78 -25.61
N GLU A 43 -3.90 7.70 -24.55
CA GLU A 43 -4.22 6.82 -23.42
C GLU A 43 -5.07 7.69 -22.49
N THR A 44 -6.40 7.54 -22.59
CA THR A 44 -7.33 7.95 -21.54
C THR A 44 -6.66 7.64 -20.22
N ALA A 45 -6.33 8.68 -19.44
CA ALA A 45 -5.65 8.51 -18.17
C ALA A 45 -6.59 7.71 -17.27
N ARG A 46 -6.48 6.37 -17.31
CA ARG A 46 -7.29 5.47 -16.52
C ARG A 46 -6.86 5.73 -15.09
N VAL A 47 -7.62 6.57 -14.39
CA VAL A 47 -7.45 6.77 -12.96
C VAL A 47 -7.55 5.39 -12.36
N SER A 48 -6.46 4.92 -11.76
CA SER A 48 -6.46 3.57 -11.19
C SER A 48 -7.52 3.53 -10.10
N LEU A 49 -8.23 2.41 -9.94
CA LEU A 49 -9.23 2.24 -8.88
C LEU A 49 -8.67 2.68 -7.52
N ARG A 50 -7.40 2.37 -7.24
CA ARG A 50 -6.68 2.76 -6.01
C ARG A 50 -6.60 4.27 -5.79
N GLN A 51 -6.47 5.06 -6.86
CA GLN A 51 -6.47 6.52 -6.80
C GLN A 51 -7.86 7.10 -6.55
N LEU A 52 -8.94 6.37 -6.87
CA LEU A 52 -10.31 6.75 -6.54
C LEU A 52 -10.70 6.34 -5.11
N LEU A 53 -10.12 5.26 -4.59
CA LEU A 53 -10.43 4.77 -3.24
C LEU A 53 -10.02 5.74 -2.13
N PHE A 54 -8.87 6.41 -2.26
CA PHE A 54 -8.44 7.38 -1.25
C PHE A 54 -9.36 8.61 -1.12
N PRO A 55 -9.70 9.35 -2.20
CA PRO A 55 -10.64 10.46 -2.10
C PRO A 55 -12.04 10.00 -1.67
N LEU A 56 -12.47 8.81 -2.09
CA LEU A 56 -13.72 8.22 -1.60
C LEU A 56 -13.66 7.95 -0.08
N ALA A 57 -12.56 7.42 0.43
CA ALA A 57 -12.35 7.20 1.86
C ALA A 57 -12.38 8.51 2.66
N VAL A 58 -11.81 9.59 2.10
CA VAL A 58 -11.89 10.94 2.68
C VAL A 58 -13.32 11.47 2.70
N LEU A 59 -14.09 11.27 1.63
CA LEU A 59 -15.51 11.66 1.61
C LEU A 59 -16.31 10.89 2.66
N ILE A 60 -16.08 9.58 2.78
CA ILE A 60 -16.71 8.75 3.81
C ILE A 60 -16.35 9.24 5.21
N SER A 61 -15.08 9.59 5.48
CA SER A 61 -14.68 10.07 6.81
C SER A 61 -15.38 11.38 7.19
N LEU A 62 -15.55 12.30 6.24
CA LEU A 62 -16.28 13.54 6.46
C LEU A 62 -17.75 13.27 6.83
N VAL A 63 -18.43 12.38 6.10
CA VAL A 63 -19.81 12.02 6.44
C VAL A 63 -19.88 11.41 7.84
N VAL A 64 -18.99 10.47 8.17
CA VAL A 64 -19.00 9.79 9.47
C VAL A 64 -18.77 10.76 10.63
N PHE A 65 -17.77 11.66 10.53
CA PHE A 65 -17.42 12.56 11.63
C PHE A 65 -18.37 13.74 11.80
N PHE A 66 -18.93 14.26 10.70
CA PHE A 66 -19.79 15.44 10.71
C PHE A 66 -21.29 15.13 10.67
N MET A 67 -21.68 13.85 10.67
CA MET A 67 -23.09 13.49 10.84
C MET A 67 -23.58 13.85 12.24
N PRO A 68 -24.65 14.67 12.39
CA PRO A 68 -25.16 15.07 13.70
C PRO A 68 -25.59 13.88 14.56
N ALA A 69 -25.48 14.00 15.88
CA ALA A 69 -25.81 12.92 16.82
C ALA A 69 -27.25 12.39 16.66
N GLY A 70 -28.21 13.26 16.32
CA GLY A 70 -29.60 12.86 16.07
C GLY A 70 -29.82 12.02 14.81
N GLY A 71 -28.83 11.89 13.93
CA GLY A 71 -28.89 11.06 12.72
C GLY A 71 -28.37 9.63 12.91
N VAL A 72 -27.85 9.28 14.09
CA VAL A 72 -27.25 7.97 14.38
C VAL A 72 -28.16 7.22 15.36
N PRO A 73 -28.53 5.96 15.10
CA PRO A 73 -29.15 5.10 16.11
C PRO A 73 -28.26 4.99 17.36
N SER A 74 -28.87 4.77 18.53
CA SER A 74 -28.10 4.54 19.76
C SER A 74 -27.20 3.32 19.61
N ALA A 75 -25.91 3.50 19.89
CA ALA A 75 -24.90 2.46 19.84
C ALA A 75 -24.39 2.14 21.25
N PRO A 76 -23.85 0.93 21.49
CA PRO A 76 -23.19 0.60 22.74
C PRO A 76 -22.02 1.55 23.05
N PRO A 77 -21.69 1.79 24.34
CA PRO A 77 -20.54 2.59 24.73
C PRO A 77 -19.24 2.10 24.10
N GLY A 78 -18.39 3.01 23.60
CA GLY A 78 -17.11 2.70 22.98
C GLY A 78 -17.15 2.42 21.48
N THR A 79 -18.34 2.33 20.87
CA THR A 79 -18.49 2.15 19.42
C THR A 79 -17.89 3.33 18.64
N ASP A 80 -18.01 4.53 19.17
CA ASP A 80 -17.38 5.78 18.71
C ASP A 80 -15.88 5.58 18.45
N LYS A 81 -15.14 5.05 19.43
CA LYS A 81 -13.68 4.84 19.36
C LYS A 81 -13.30 3.80 18.31
N VAL A 82 -14.09 2.74 18.19
CA VAL A 82 -13.89 1.72 17.16
C VAL A 82 -14.09 2.31 15.77
N VAL A 83 -15.13 3.14 15.58
CA VAL A 83 -15.39 3.81 14.30
C VAL A 83 -14.26 4.78 13.95
N HIS A 84 -13.80 5.59 14.90
CA HIS A 84 -12.64 6.49 14.74
C HIS A 84 -11.40 5.73 14.26
N GLY A 85 -10.98 4.70 15.02
CA GLY A 85 -9.84 3.87 14.65
C GLY A 85 -10.01 3.17 13.29
N ALA A 86 -11.21 2.67 12.97
CA ALA A 86 -11.49 2.01 11.70
C ALA A 86 -11.41 2.97 10.49
N VAL A 87 -11.97 4.18 10.62
CA VAL A 87 -11.92 5.22 9.58
C VAL A 87 -10.48 5.65 9.33
N PHE A 88 -9.69 5.86 10.39
CA PHE A 88 -8.27 6.22 10.25
C PHE A 88 -7.42 5.09 9.68
N ALA A 89 -7.69 3.84 10.05
CA ALA A 89 -7.05 2.69 9.41
C ALA A 89 -7.38 2.61 7.91
N MET A 90 -8.64 2.84 7.53
CA MET A 90 -9.08 2.89 6.13
C MET A 90 -8.37 4.00 5.36
N LEU A 91 -8.29 5.22 5.91
CA LEU A 91 -7.60 6.36 5.29
C LEU A 91 -6.11 6.07 5.09
N ALA A 92 -5.46 5.52 6.12
CA ALA A 92 -4.05 5.14 6.05
C ALA A 92 -3.79 4.06 4.98
N VAL A 93 -4.59 2.99 4.95
CA VAL A 93 -4.46 1.90 3.97
C VAL A 93 -4.67 2.43 2.56
N THR A 94 -5.77 3.15 2.31
CA THR A 94 -6.09 3.66 0.97
C THR A 94 -5.08 4.70 0.49
N GLY A 95 -4.60 5.59 1.37
CA GLY A 95 -3.56 6.57 1.04
C GLY A 95 -2.22 5.90 0.68
N LEU A 96 -1.82 4.89 1.45
CA LEU A 96 -0.60 4.12 1.15
C LEU A 96 -0.74 3.29 -0.14
N LEU A 97 -1.92 2.72 -0.41
CA LEU A 97 -2.22 1.99 -1.66
C LEU A 97 -2.27 2.91 -2.88
N ALA A 98 -2.67 4.17 -2.70
CA ALA A 98 -2.62 5.22 -3.70
C ALA A 98 -1.20 5.77 -3.94
N ALA A 99 -0.18 5.18 -3.29
CA ALA A 99 1.22 5.56 -3.37
C ALA A 99 1.53 6.99 -2.91
N VAL A 100 0.71 7.54 -2.03
CA VAL A 100 0.96 8.83 -1.38
C VAL A 100 2.22 8.74 -0.53
N SER A 101 3.05 9.79 -0.56
CA SER A 101 4.23 9.84 0.28
C SER A 101 3.88 9.69 1.77
N ARG A 102 4.62 8.79 2.42
CA ARG A 102 4.36 8.31 3.78
C ARG A 102 4.35 9.40 4.85
N LEU A 103 5.38 10.24 4.85
CA LEU A 103 5.57 11.28 5.86
C LEU A 103 4.45 12.33 5.82
N PRO A 104 4.16 12.98 4.68
CA PRO A 104 3.07 13.94 4.59
C PRO A 104 1.69 13.31 4.78
N LEU A 105 1.47 12.05 4.35
CA LEU A 105 0.22 11.33 4.66
C LEU A 105 0.04 11.19 6.16
N SER A 106 1.05 10.69 6.88
CA SER A 106 0.97 10.53 8.34
C SER A 106 0.77 11.86 9.05
N LEU A 107 1.55 12.89 8.70
CA LEU A 107 1.39 14.22 9.32
C LEU A 107 0.02 14.83 9.02
N GLY A 108 -0.46 14.69 7.79
CA GLY A 108 -1.78 15.13 7.39
C GLY A 108 -2.90 14.42 8.16
N LEU A 109 -2.79 13.10 8.34
CA LEU A 109 -3.76 12.33 9.13
C LEU A 109 -3.70 12.69 10.62
N VAL A 110 -2.51 12.85 11.21
CA VAL A 110 -2.39 13.33 12.59
C VAL A 110 -3.04 14.70 12.78
N GLY A 111 -2.77 15.64 11.86
CA GLY A 111 -3.40 16.95 11.90
C GLY A 111 -4.92 16.88 11.70
N TYR A 112 -5.38 15.98 10.82
CA TYR A 112 -6.79 15.75 10.57
C TYR A 112 -7.52 15.21 11.80
N ALA A 113 -6.93 14.28 12.56
CA ALA A 113 -7.49 13.74 13.80
C ALA A 113 -7.76 14.85 14.83
N CYS A 114 -6.75 15.70 15.08
CA CYS A 114 -6.92 16.84 15.99
C CYS A 114 -7.95 17.84 15.46
N LEU A 115 -7.98 18.07 14.15
CA LEU A 115 -8.91 19.03 13.53
C LEU A 115 -10.36 18.54 13.63
N THR A 116 -10.63 17.27 13.37
CA THR A 116 -11.98 16.71 13.43
C THR A 116 -12.55 16.78 14.84
N GLU A 117 -11.72 16.47 15.83
CA GLU A 117 -12.05 16.57 17.26
C GLU A 117 -12.40 18.02 17.67
N VAL A 118 -11.56 18.99 17.31
CA VAL A 118 -11.81 20.42 17.59
C VAL A 118 -13.09 20.88 16.90
N LEU A 119 -13.30 20.49 15.64
CA LEU A 119 -14.50 20.87 14.90
C LEU A 119 -15.76 20.22 15.48
N GLN A 120 -15.67 18.98 15.99
CA GLN A 120 -16.80 18.34 16.66
C GLN A 120 -17.18 19.06 17.97
N ALA A 121 -16.20 19.57 18.71
CA ALA A 121 -16.44 20.35 19.93
C ALA A 121 -17.00 21.75 19.66
N VAL A 122 -16.63 22.39 18.55
CA VAL A 122 -17.03 23.78 18.22
C VAL A 122 -18.32 23.83 17.41
N LEU A 123 -18.57 22.85 16.54
CA LEU A 123 -19.76 22.83 15.70
C LEU A 123 -20.98 22.32 16.49
N PRO A 124 -22.20 22.80 16.17
CA PRO A 124 -23.43 22.37 16.84
C PRO A 124 -23.90 20.99 16.35
N LEU A 125 -23.04 19.98 16.46
CA LEU A 125 -23.30 18.59 16.04
C LEU A 125 -23.98 17.75 17.13
N GLY A 126 -24.07 18.29 18.35
CA GLY A 126 -24.52 17.54 19.52
C GLY A 126 -23.49 16.51 19.99
N ARG A 127 -22.20 16.73 19.69
CA ARG A 127 -21.08 15.91 20.16
C ARG A 127 -20.14 16.77 20.99
N SER A 128 -19.63 16.23 22.08
CA SER A 128 -18.47 16.79 22.78
C SER A 128 -17.21 16.16 22.18
N GLY A 129 -16.16 16.94 21.97
CA GLY A 129 -14.86 16.36 21.68
C GLY A 129 -14.38 15.47 22.84
N ASP A 130 -13.78 14.32 22.52
CA ASP A 130 -13.05 13.46 23.44
C ASP A 130 -11.57 13.26 22.98
N PRO A 131 -10.56 13.65 23.76
CA PRO A 131 -9.15 13.38 23.45
C PRO A 131 -8.82 11.90 23.24
N TRP A 132 -9.62 10.97 23.78
CA TRP A 132 -9.47 9.54 23.54
C TRP A 132 -9.79 9.15 22.09
N ASP A 133 -10.59 9.94 21.38
CA ASP A 133 -10.91 9.70 19.98
C ASP A 133 -9.71 10.04 19.09
N VAL A 134 -8.94 11.09 19.43
CA VAL A 134 -7.64 11.35 18.80
C VAL A 134 -6.68 10.19 19.02
N LEU A 135 -6.64 9.59 20.22
CA LEU A 135 -5.81 8.42 20.46
C LEU A 135 -6.27 7.23 19.60
N ALA A 136 -7.58 7.00 19.50
CA ALA A 136 -8.14 5.94 18.67
C ALA A 136 -7.78 6.13 17.19
N ASP A 137 -7.80 7.36 16.69
CA ASP A 137 -7.38 7.73 15.34
C ASP A 137 -5.90 7.41 15.08
N LEU A 138 -5.02 7.75 16.02
CA LEU A 138 -3.59 7.44 15.94
C LEU A 138 -3.30 5.94 15.95
N VAL A 139 -4.04 5.16 16.76
CA VAL A 139 -3.98 3.70 16.76
C VAL A 139 -4.44 3.15 15.40
N GLY A 140 -5.55 3.66 14.86
CA GLY A 140 -6.04 3.32 13.53
C GLY A 140 -5.01 3.56 12.43
N LEU A 141 -4.37 4.74 12.44
CA LEU A 141 -3.27 5.09 11.55
C LEU A 141 -2.13 4.06 11.64
N GLY A 142 -1.70 3.70 12.86
CA GLY A 142 -0.67 2.70 13.10
C GLY A 142 -1.04 1.30 12.55
N ILE A 143 -2.29 0.87 12.77
CA ILE A 143 -2.83 -0.40 12.25
C ILE A 143 -2.79 -0.40 10.72
N GLY A 144 -3.28 0.65 10.07
CA GLY A 144 -3.29 0.76 8.61
C GLY A 144 -1.89 0.68 8.01
N TRP A 145 -0.91 1.31 8.66
CA TRP A 145 0.51 1.18 8.31
C TRP A 145 1.02 -0.26 8.43
N GLY A 146 0.67 -0.94 9.53
CA GLY A 146 0.99 -2.35 9.73
C GLY A 146 0.42 -3.23 8.62
N LEU A 147 -0.87 -3.10 8.32
CA LEU A 147 -1.57 -3.90 7.31
C LEU A 147 -0.89 -3.83 5.94
N VAL A 148 -0.53 -2.64 5.48
CA VAL A 148 0.14 -2.48 4.17
C VAL A 148 1.55 -3.06 4.19
N ARG A 149 2.29 -2.88 5.30
CA ARG A 149 3.69 -3.30 5.41
C ARG A 149 3.83 -4.82 5.57
N PHE A 150 2.90 -5.46 6.25
CA PHE A 150 2.90 -6.91 6.48
C PHE A 150 2.11 -7.69 5.41
N GLY A 151 1.04 -7.13 4.85
CA GLY A 151 0.22 -7.79 3.82
C GLY A 151 0.97 -8.08 2.51
N GLY A 152 1.90 -7.20 2.09
CA GLY A 152 2.74 -7.44 0.91
C GLY A 152 3.71 -8.64 1.05
N ARG A 153 4.08 -8.98 2.29
CA ARG A 153 4.96 -10.12 2.60
C ARG A 153 4.21 -11.46 2.52
N LEU A 154 2.90 -11.48 2.79
CA LEU A 154 2.09 -12.70 2.74
C LEU A 154 1.68 -13.07 1.32
N ALA A 155 1.35 -12.08 0.48
CA ALA A 155 1.01 -12.30 -0.93
C ALA A 155 2.19 -12.84 -1.76
N SER A 156 3.41 -12.41 -1.45
CA SER A 156 4.62 -12.83 -2.15
C SER A 156 5.02 -14.29 -1.86
N ARG A 157 4.61 -14.84 -0.70
CA ARG A 157 4.89 -16.24 -0.33
C ARG A 157 4.05 -17.25 -1.12
N ARG A 158 2.82 -16.89 -1.50
CA ARG A 158 1.94 -17.75 -2.32
C ARG A 158 2.46 -17.91 -3.75
N SER A 159 3.02 -16.87 -4.34
CA SER A 159 3.53 -16.91 -5.72
C SER A 159 4.80 -17.75 -5.88
N SER A 160 5.62 -17.86 -4.83
CA SER A 160 6.81 -18.74 -4.83
C SER A 160 6.44 -20.21 -4.65
N ALA A 161 5.42 -20.51 -3.84
CA ALA A 161 4.93 -21.88 -3.67
C ALA A 161 4.25 -22.43 -4.94
N SER A 162 3.56 -21.58 -5.70
CA SER A 162 2.95 -21.96 -6.99
C SER A 162 3.93 -22.00 -8.16
N ARG A 163 5.17 -21.50 -8.00
CA ARG A 163 6.27 -21.56 -8.99
C ARG A 163 7.31 -22.63 -8.70
N ALA A 164 7.13 -23.42 -7.65
CA ALA A 164 7.88 -24.66 -7.49
C ALA A 164 7.44 -25.61 -8.61
N ASP A 165 8.19 -25.55 -9.71
CA ASP A 165 7.99 -26.30 -10.95
C ASP A 165 8.16 -27.81 -10.70
N PRO A 166 7.14 -28.66 -10.96
CA PRO A 166 7.26 -30.11 -10.88
C PRO A 166 8.30 -30.69 -11.85
N SER A 167 8.75 -29.94 -12.86
CA SER A 167 9.69 -30.43 -13.88
C SER A 167 11.08 -30.81 -13.34
N GLN A 168 11.49 -30.27 -12.18
CA GLN A 168 12.77 -30.60 -11.56
C GLN A 168 12.75 -31.89 -10.72
N ALA A 169 11.60 -32.53 -10.54
CA ALA A 169 11.52 -33.86 -9.91
C ALA A 169 11.82 -35.02 -10.88
N SER A 170 11.96 -34.75 -12.19
CA SER A 170 12.17 -35.76 -13.23
C SER A 170 13.64 -35.98 -13.62
N ALA A 171 14.60 -35.22 -13.08
CA ALA A 171 16.01 -35.37 -13.38
C ALA A 171 16.72 -36.24 -12.33
N ALA A 172 16.23 -37.46 -12.11
CA ALA A 172 17.03 -38.53 -11.55
C ALA A 172 17.71 -39.26 -12.73
N PRO A 173 19.04 -39.45 -12.76
CA PRO A 173 19.69 -40.13 -13.87
C PRO A 173 19.39 -41.63 -13.78
N ALA A 174 18.54 -42.11 -14.68
CA ALA A 174 18.38 -43.52 -15.01
C ALA A 174 19.43 -43.88 -16.08
N GLU A 175 20.68 -44.06 -15.67
CA GLU A 175 21.68 -44.76 -16.50
C GLU A 175 22.39 -45.81 -15.65
N ALA A 176 21.85 -47.02 -15.66
CA ALA A 176 22.58 -48.23 -15.32
C ALA A 176 21.91 -49.42 -16.03
N SER A 177 22.24 -49.62 -17.30
CA SER A 177 22.04 -50.91 -17.96
C SER A 177 23.09 -51.13 -19.04
N ALA A 178 23.82 -52.24 -18.84
CA ALA A 178 24.48 -53.08 -19.84
C ALA A 178 25.69 -52.50 -20.60
N THR A 179 26.88 -52.89 -20.15
CA THR A 179 27.94 -53.32 -21.07
C THR A 179 28.36 -54.74 -20.73
N VAL A 180 28.04 -55.63 -21.66
CA VAL A 180 28.58 -56.99 -21.81
C VAL A 180 30.08 -56.87 -22.04
N ALA A 181 30.89 -57.60 -21.29
CA ALA A 181 32.33 -57.76 -21.55
C ALA A 181 32.71 -59.24 -21.45
N GLU A 182 32.77 -59.85 -22.63
CA GLU A 182 33.85 -60.72 -23.13
C GLU A 182 34.63 -61.57 -22.09
N ALA A 183 34.46 -62.89 -22.19
CA ALA A 183 35.40 -63.86 -21.63
C ALA A 183 36.54 -64.15 -22.62
N PRO A 184 37.79 -64.31 -22.14
CA PRO A 184 38.73 -65.19 -22.83
C PRO A 184 39.30 -66.27 -21.91
N SER A 185 39.19 -67.50 -22.41
CA SER A 185 40.07 -68.66 -22.24
C SER A 185 41.30 -68.50 -21.33
N ARG A 186 41.37 -69.32 -20.28
CA ARG A 186 42.65 -69.78 -19.71
C ARG A 186 42.69 -71.29 -19.72
N ASP A 187 43.38 -71.81 -20.73
CA ASP A 187 43.90 -73.17 -20.75
C ASP A 187 45.00 -73.33 -19.68
N LEU A 188 44.94 -74.47 -19.00
CA LEU A 188 46.03 -75.39 -18.66
C LEU A 188 47.36 -74.81 -18.13
N ASN A 189 47.66 -75.08 -16.85
CA ASN A 189 48.76 -75.98 -16.47
C ASN A 189 49.08 -75.95 -14.96
N ALA A 190 49.37 -77.16 -14.45
CA ALA A 190 50.33 -77.48 -13.37
C ALA A 190 50.00 -76.97 -11.95
N ALA A 191 50.40 -77.61 -10.86
CA ALA A 191 50.86 -78.96 -10.53
C ALA A 191 51.05 -78.93 -9.00
N SER A 192 50.94 -80.10 -8.36
CA SER A 192 51.35 -80.46 -6.98
C SER A 192 50.24 -80.47 -5.93
#